data_AF-A0A923ZCJ0-F1
#
_entry.id   AF-A0A923ZCJ0-F1
#
_cell.length_a   1.000
_cell.length_b   1.000
_cell.length_c   1.000
_cell.angle_alpha   90.00
_cell.angle_beta   90.00
_cell.angle_gamma   90.00
#
_symmetry.space_group_name_H-M   'P 1'
#
loop_
_entity.id
_entity.type
_entity.pdbx_description
1 polymer ?
#
loop_
_entity_poly.entity_id
_entity_poly.type
_entity_poly.pdbx_seq_one_letter_code
_entity_poly.pdbx_strand_id
1 'polypeptide(L)' 'MVTHYQRLLNYIVPDYVHVMDAGRIIKTGGKELALELELRGYEWVGAEYKTAAKAAKGVTA' A
#
# COMPACT_ATOMS: atom_id res chain seq x y z
N MET A 1 -19.46 -2.43 4.27
CA MET A 1 -19.24 -3.80 3.78
C MET A 1 -17.74 -3.97 3.59
N VAL A 2 -17.07 -4.80 4.40
CA VAL A 2 -15.62 -5.07 4.30
C VAL A 2 -15.47 -6.46 3.70
N THR A 3 -14.92 -6.57 2.49
CA THR A 3 -14.68 -7.87 1.84
C THR A 3 -13.16 -8.06 1.70
N HIS A 4 -12.62 -9.15 2.26
CA HIS A 4 -11.30 -9.65 1.91
C HIS A 4 -11.47 -10.65 0.77
N TYR A 5 -11.66 -10.13 -0.44
CA TYR A 5 -11.57 -10.93 -1.65
C TYR A 5 -10.81 -10.14 -2.71
N GLN A 6 -9.61 -10.64 -2.99
CA GLN A 6 -8.61 -10.17 -3.95
C GLN A 6 -9.04 -10.37 -5.43
N ARG A 7 -10.34 -10.35 -5.72
CA ARG A 7 -10.92 -10.59 -7.06
C ARG A 7 -11.98 -9.56 -7.48
N LEU A 8 -12.17 -8.49 -6.71
CA LEU A 8 -13.17 -7.46 -7.01
C LEU A 8 -12.60 -6.14 -7.57
N LEU A 9 -11.31 -6.09 -7.97
CA LEU A 9 -10.70 -4.88 -8.53
C LEU A 9 -10.80 -4.71 -10.04
N ASN A 10 -11.41 -5.66 -10.77
CA ASN A 10 -11.50 -5.55 -12.24
C ASN A 10 -12.70 -4.71 -12.75
N TYR A 11 -13.61 -4.25 -11.87
CA TYR A 11 -14.85 -3.57 -12.30
C TYR A 11 -15.10 -2.18 -11.68
N ILE A 12 -14.34 -1.80 -10.66
CA ILE A 12 -14.43 -0.48 -10.04
C ILE A 12 -13.07 0.16 -10.25
N VAL A 13 -13.00 1.23 -11.04
CA VAL A 13 -11.79 2.06 -11.16
C VAL A 13 -11.76 2.95 -9.93
N PRO A 14 -10.92 2.68 -8.92
CA PRO A 14 -10.82 3.57 -7.78
C PRO A 14 -10.12 4.86 -8.22
N ASP A 15 -10.71 6.02 -7.92
CA ASP A 15 -10.04 7.31 -8.10
C ASP A 15 -8.80 7.42 -7.20
N TYR A 16 -8.86 6.82 -6.01
CA TYR A 16 -7.78 6.80 -5.03
C TYR A 16 -7.65 5.44 -4.36
N VAL A 17 -6.41 4.95 -4.28
CA VAL A 17 -6.00 3.74 -3.59
C VAL A 17 -5.11 4.12 -2.42
N HIS A 18 -5.53 3.76 -1.21
CA HIS A 18 -4.76 3.96 0.01
C HIS A 18 -4.32 2.61 0.57
N VAL A 19 -3.02 2.43 0.76
CA VAL A 19 -2.44 1.27 1.44
C VAL A 19 -2.20 1.65 2.89
N MET A 20 -2.81 0.89 3.80
CA MET A 20 -2.67 1.08 5.24
C MET A 20 -1.83 -0.04 5.85
N ASP A 21 -0.92 0.32 6.75
CA ASP A 21 -0.16 -0.59 7.59
C ASP A 21 -0.06 -0.02 9.01
N ALA A 22 -0.22 -0.88 10.03
CA ALA A 22 -0.17 -0.50 11.44
C ALA A 22 -1.04 0.74 11.82
N GLY A 23 -2.21 0.89 11.19
CA GLY A 23 -3.14 2.00 11.45
C GLY A 23 -2.73 3.35 10.83
N ARG A 24 -1.74 3.36 9.92
CA ARG A 24 -1.31 4.55 9.18
C ARG A 24 -1.36 4.30 7.68
N ILE A 25 -1.63 5.34 6.91
CA ILE A 25 -1.50 5.28 5.45
C ILE A 25 -0.01 5.33 5.12
N ILE A 26 0.47 4.27 4.48
CA ILE A 26 1.89 4.15 4.11
C ILE A 26 2.13 4.50 2.64
N LYS A 27 1.12 4.35 1.79
CA LYS A 27 1.20 4.72 0.37
C LYS A 27 -0.17 5.11 -0.15
N THR A 28 -0.21 6.12 -0.99
CA THR A 28 -1.40 6.57 -1.71
C THR A 28 -1.05 6.61 -3.19
N GLY A 29 -1.96 6.13 -4.04
CA GLY A 29 -1.80 6.18 -5.48
C GLY A 29 -3.14 6.09 -6.20
N GLY A 30 -3.11 6.17 -7.53
CA GLY A 30 -4.28 5.94 -8.36
C GLY A 30 -4.47 4.46 -8.69
N LYS A 31 -5.20 4.20 -9.78
CA LYS A 31 -5.40 2.86 -10.35
C LYS A 31 -4.08 2.13 -10.66
N GLU A 32 -3.00 2.86 -10.93
CA GLU A 32 -1.69 2.29 -11.25
C GLU A 32 -1.12 1.53 -10.05
N LEU A 33 -1.33 2.06 -8.83
CA LEU A 33 -0.88 1.41 -7.60
C LEU A 33 -1.60 0.08 -7.39
N ALA A 34 -2.90 0.02 -7.71
CA ALA A 34 -3.64 -1.23 -7.66
C ALA A 34 -3.11 -2.27 -8.65
N LEU A 35 -2.78 -1.87 -9.88
CA LEU A 35 -2.19 -2.76 -10.88
C LEU A 35 -0.81 -3.28 -10.46
N GLU A 36 0.02 -2.41 -9.88
CA GLU A 36 1.34 -2.80 -9.37
C GLU A 36 1.23 -3.76 -8.18
N LEU A 37 0.26 -3.55 -7.29
CA LEU A 37 -0.03 -4.45 -6.18
C LEU A 37 -0.52 -5.82 -6.65
N GLU A 38 -1.30 -5.89 -7.73
CA GLU A 38 -1.70 -7.16 -8.34
C GLU A 38 -0.51 -7.90 -8.97
N LEU A 39 0.35 -7.17 -9.69
CA LEU A 39 1.51 -7.75 -10.40
C LEU A 39 2.65 -8.20 -9.48
N ARG A 40 2.98 -7.39 -8.47
CA ARG A 40 4.14 -7.59 -7.59
C ARG A 40 3.77 -8.05 -6.18
N GLY A 41 2.49 -8.06 -5.83
CA GLY A 41 2.01 -8.32 -4.48
C GLY A 41 2.13 -7.11 -3.55
N TYR A 42 1.79 -7.30 -2.28
CA TYR A 42 1.79 -6.24 -1.25
C TYR A 42 3.14 -6.09 -0.52
N GLU A 43 4.07 -7.03 -0.69
CA GLU A 43 5.29 -7.11 0.12
C GLU A 43 6.23 -5.90 -0.07
N TRP A 44 6.33 -5.41 -1.31
CA TRP A 44 7.23 -4.29 -1.62
C TRP A 44 6.77 -2.98 -0.96
N VAL A 45 5.47 -2.73 -0.85
CA VAL A 45 4.94 -1.50 -0.22
C VAL A 45 5.26 -1.47 1.27
N GLY A 46 5.13 -2.62 1.95
CA GLY A 46 5.53 -2.75 3.35
C GLY A 46 7.05 -2.64 3.54
N ALA A 47 7.85 -3.18 2.62
CA ALA A 47 9.31 -3.12 2.69
C ALA A 47 9.85 -1.70 2.46
N GLU A 48 9.32 -0.97 1.47
CA GLU A 48 9.64 0.45 1.24
C GLU A 48 9.31 1.29 2.49
N TYR A 49 8.12 1.09 3.05
CA TYR A 49 7.70 1.81 4.25
C TYR A 49 8.58 1.50 5.46
N LYS A 50 8.87 0.22 5.73
CA LYS A 50 9.75 -0.16 6.84
C LYS A 50 11.16 0.40 6.67
N THR A 51 11.66 0.49 5.45
CA THR A 51 12.96 1.09 5.14
C THR A 51 12.95 2.59 5.42
N ALA A 52 11.92 3.31 4.94
CA ALA A 52 11.76 4.74 5.20
C ALA A 52 11.55 5.05 6.70
N ALA A 53 10.72 4.25 7.39
CA ALA A 53 10.45 4.40 8.81
C ALA A 53 11.68 4.09 9.67
N LYS A 54 12.52 3.12 9.27
CA LYS A 54 13.77 2.80 9.96
C LYS A 54 14.80 3.91 9.79
N ALA A 55 14.88 4.54 8.60
CA ALA A 55 15.73 5.71 8.38
C ALA A 55 15.33 6.90 9.26
N ALA A 56 14.02 7.17 9.39
CA ALA A 56 13.50 8.25 10.23
C ALA A 56 13.73 8.02 11.74
N LYS A 57 13.75 6.76 12.20
CA LYS A 57 14.01 6.41 13.62
C LYS A 57 15.49 6.31 13.97
N GLY A 58 16.41 6.51 13.01
CA GLY A 58 17.86 6.45 13.22
C GLY A 58 18.53 7.80 13.50
N VAL A 59 17.80 8.92 13.43
CA VAL A 59 18.34 10.27 13.70
C VAL A 59 17.93 10.73 15.10
N THR A 60 18.45 10.06 16.13
CA THR A 60 18.56 10.59 17.50
C THR A 60 19.58 9.72 18.25
N ALA A 61 20.86 9.97 18.00
CA ALA A 61 21.97 9.60 18.86
C ALA A 61 23.04 10.69 18.74
#